data_AF-A0A3S4C624-F1
#
_entry.id   AF-A0A3S4C624-F1
#
_cell.length_a   1.000
_cell.length_b   1.000
_cell.length_c   1.000
_cell.angle_alpha   90.00
_cell.angle_beta   90.00
_cell.angle_gamma   90.00
#
_symmetry.space_group_name_H-M   'P 1'
#
loop_
_entity.id
_entity.type
_entity.pdbx_description
1 polymer ?
#
loop_
_entity_poly.entity_id
_entity_poly.type
_entity_poly.pdbx_seq_one_letter_code
_entity_poly.pdbx_strand_id
1 'polypeptide(L)' 'MPSLPDLTLIVAATQQMGIGRHGTLPWTGLKKEMAYFARVTKRLPLGP' A
#
# COMPACT_ATOMS: atom_id res chain seq x y z
N MET A 1 23.92 -2.76 -19.28
CA MET A 1 22.89 -1.70 -19.18
C MET A 1 22.38 -1.69 -17.74
N PRO A 2 22.21 -0.54 -17.07
CA PRO A 2 21.65 -0.55 -15.73
C PRO A 2 20.21 -1.12 -15.78
N SER A 3 19.89 -2.02 -14.85
CA SER A 3 18.53 -2.55 -14.70
C SER A 3 17.63 -1.50 -14.07
N LEU A 4 16.35 -1.51 -14.47
CA LEU A 4 15.34 -0.66 -13.82
C LEU A 4 15.18 -1.07 -12.34
N PRO A 5 14.87 -0.10 -11.45
CA PRO A 5 14.55 -0.43 -10.07
C PRO A 5 13.26 -1.26 -9.98
N ASP A 6 13.20 -2.14 -8.99
CA ASP A 6 12.03 -2.97 -8.74
C ASP A 6 10.83 -2.12 -8.31
N LEU A 7 9.66 -2.43 -8.89
CA LEU A 7 8.40 -1.80 -8.51
C LEU A 7 7.66 -2.67 -7.49
N THR A 8 7.36 -2.10 -6.33
CA THR A 8 6.54 -2.75 -5.30
C THR A 8 5.14 -2.14 -5.27
N LEU A 9 4.11 -2.98 -5.41
CA LEU A 9 2.70 -2.59 -5.28
C LEU A 9 2.19 -2.96 -3.88
N ILE A 10 1.54 -2.02 -3.20
CA ILE A 10 0.95 -2.19 -1.88
C ILE A 10 -0.55 -1.85 -1.96
N VAL A 11 -1.41 -2.75 -1.47
CA VAL A 11 -2.86 -2.60 -1.55
C VAL A 11 -3.55 -3.30 -0.38
N ALA A 12 -4.67 -2.74 0.09
CA ALA A 12 -5.63 -3.44 0.92
C ALA A 12 -6.79 -3.90 0.02
N ALA A 13 -7.07 -5.20 0.03
CA ALA A 13 -8.11 -5.80 -0.81
C ALA A 13 -8.93 -6.81 -0.01
N THR A 14 -10.19 -6.98 -0.40
CA THR A 14 -11.00 -8.11 0.07
C THR A 14 -10.54 -9.42 -0.56
N GLN A 15 -11.05 -10.55 -0.07
CA GLN A 15 -10.78 -11.88 -0.68
C GLN A 15 -11.27 -11.99 -2.13
N GLN A 16 -12.19 -11.12 -2.55
CA GLN A 16 -12.70 -11.01 -3.92
C GLN A 16 -12.03 -9.87 -4.70
N MET A 17 -10.89 -9.36 -4.25
CA MET A 17 -10.09 -8.31 -4.90
C MET A 17 -10.75 -6.92 -4.99
N GLY A 18 -11.83 -6.66 -4.25
CA GLY A 18 -12.39 -5.31 -4.12
C GLY A 18 -11.49 -4.38 -3.30
N ILE A 19 -11.24 -3.16 -3.81
CA ILE A 19 -10.33 -2.15 -3.20
C ILE A 19 -11.01 -0.82 -2.81
N GLY A 20 -12.25 -0.60 -3.24
CA GLY A 20 -12.93 0.70 -3.13
C GLY A 20 -14.43 0.58 -3.36
N ARG A 21 -15.19 1.57 -2.89
CA ARG A 21 -16.62 1.72 -3.16
C ARG A 21 -16.95 3.21 -3.30
N HIS A 22 -17.56 3.57 -4.43
CA HIS A 22 -17.97 4.96 -4.74
C HIS A 22 -16.84 6.00 -4.52
N GLY A 23 -15.61 5.70 -4.96
CA GLY A 23 -14.47 6.61 -4.82
C GLY A 23 -13.87 6.70 -3.41
N THR A 24 -14.32 5.87 -2.46
CA THR A 24 -13.82 5.85 -1.09
C THR A 24 -13.40 4.45 -0.66
N LEU A 25 -12.69 4.36 0.46
CA LEU A 25 -12.33 3.09 1.09
C LEU A 25 -13.57 2.52 1.81
N PRO A 26 -14.05 1.31 1.47
CA PRO A 26 -15.28 0.73 2.05
C PRO A 26 -15.16 0.24 3.50
N TRP A 27 -14.01 0.42 4.16
CA TRP A 27 -13.77 -0.08 5.51
C TRP A 27 -13.75 1.05 6.55
N THR A 28 -14.26 0.76 7.74
CA THR A 28 -14.17 1.63 8.91
C THR A 28 -13.03 1.19 9.82
N GLY A 29 -12.51 2.11 10.66
CA GLY A 29 -11.53 1.74 11.70
C GLY A 29 -10.08 1.49 11.24
N LEU A 30 -9.70 1.94 10.05
CA LEU A 30 -8.40 1.67 9.42
C LEU A 30 -7.16 2.38 10.02
N LYS A 31 -7.19 2.83 11.27
CA LYS A 31 -6.08 3.65 11.82
C LYS A 31 -4.74 2.93 11.77
N LYS A 32 -4.72 1.62 12.07
CA LYS A 32 -3.48 0.82 12.09
C LYS A 32 -2.97 0.56 10.68
N GLU A 33 -3.88 0.30 9.75
CA GLU A 33 -3.63 0.01 8.34
C GLU A 33 -3.11 1.28 7.63
N MET A 34 -3.70 2.43 7.92
CA MET A 34 -3.21 3.72 7.43
C MET A 34 -1.83 4.06 8.01
N ALA A 35 -1.59 3.77 9.29
CA ALA A 35 -0.26 3.91 9.88
C ALA A 35 0.77 2.96 9.24
N TYR A 36 0.38 1.73 8.93
CA TYR A 36 1.22 0.77 8.20
C TYR A 36 1.54 1.27 6.80
N PHE A 37 0.52 1.67 6.02
CA PHE A 37 0.68 2.21 4.67
C PHE A 37 1.63 3.41 4.67
N ALA A 38 1.43 4.36 5.58
CA ALA A 38 2.30 5.53 5.72
C ALA A 38 3.73 5.13 6.09
N ARG A 39 3.91 4.15 6.99
CA ARG A 39 5.24 3.66 7.39
C ARG A 39 5.97 2.98 6.23
N VAL A 40 5.31 2.15 5.45
CA VAL A 40 5.94 1.40 4.37
C VAL A 40 6.26 2.28 3.17
N THR A 41 5.38 3.21 2.81
CA THR A 41 5.58 4.07 1.63
C THR A 41 6.54 5.23 1.85
N LYS A 42 6.67 5.72 3.10
CA LYS A 42 7.57 6.84 3.42
C LYS A 42 8.95 6.39 3.87
N ARG A 43 9.11 5.15 4.31
CA ARG A 43 10.41 4.65 4.73
C ARG A 43 11.22 4.38 3.48
N LEU A 44 12.27 5.17 3.27
CA LEU A 44 13.29 4.83 2.30
C LEU A 44 13.83 3.45 2.69
N PRO A 45 13.92 2.49 1.74
CA PRO A 45 14.69 1.30 2.01
C PRO A 45 16.08 1.76 2.43
N LEU A 46 16.57 1.22 3.56
CA LEU A 46 18.00 1.29 3.86
C LEU A 46 18.66 0.58 2.68
N GLY A 47 19.24 1.36 1.77
CA GLY A 47 20.08 0.81 0.72
C GLY A 47 21.24 0.02 1.36
N PRO A 48 22.00 -0.74 0.56
CA PRO A 48 23.26 -1.29 1.05
C PRO A 48 24.14 -0.20 1.69
#